data_AF-T0ZER4-F1
#
_entry.id   AF-T0ZER4-F1
#
_cell.length_a   1.000
_cell.length_b   1.000
_cell.length_c   1.000
_cell.angle_alpha   90.00
_cell.angle_beta   90.00
_cell.angle_gamma   90.00
#
_symmetry.space_group_name_H-M   'P 1'
#
loop_
_entity.id
_entity.type
_entity.pdbx_description
1 polymer ?
#
loop_
_entity_poly.entity_id
_entity_poly.type
_entity_poly.pdbx_seq_one_letter_code
_entity_poly.pdbx_strand_id
1 'polypeptide(L)'
;MISPIRLLSAAINEAAWIIRNGVATREDVEKSMIMAMNWPEGLLSTADRYGIGIIISNLNRRYEETNESRYIPDPLLEDMLKRGQSVLNPEKDFLNGMR
;
A
#
# COMPACT_ATOMS: atom_id res chain seq x y z
N MET A 1 -14.62 -18.40 -1.91
CA MET A 1 -14.74 -17.19 -1.07
C MET A 1 -13.70 -16.19 -1.57
N ILE A 2 -14.08 -14.93 -1.84
CA ILE A 2 -13.11 -13.89 -2.22
C ILE A 2 -12.27 -13.57 -0.97
N SER A 3 -10.94 -13.66 -1.07
CA SER A 3 -10.06 -13.31 0.05
C SER A 3 -10.10 -11.79 0.28
N PRO A 4 -10.31 -11.29 1.51
CA PRO A 4 -10.31 -9.86 1.81
C PRO A 4 -9.03 -9.16 1.35
N ILE A 5 -7.88 -9.84 1.43
CA ILE A 5 -6.59 -9.30 1.01
C ILE A 5 -6.56 -8.96 -0.48
N ARG A 6 -7.34 -9.65 -1.33
CA ARG A 6 -7.41 -9.40 -2.77
C ARG A 6 -8.07 -8.06 -3.07
N LEU A 7 -9.14 -7.75 -2.34
CA LEU A 7 -9.82 -6.45 -2.45
C LEU A 7 -8.95 -5.33 -1.88
N LEU A 8 -8.38 -5.55 -0.70
CA LEU A 8 -7.50 -4.59 -0.05
C LEU A 8 -6.28 -4.27 -0.90
N SER A 9 -5.67 -5.28 -1.54
CA SER A 9 -4.46 -5.08 -2.35
C SER A 9 -4.70 -4.10 -3.50
N ALA A 10 -5.87 -4.17 -4.16
CA ALA A 10 -6.22 -3.23 -5.23
C ALA A 10 -6.41 -1.80 -4.70
N ALA A 11 -7.10 -1.63 -3.57
CA ALA A 11 -7.29 -0.32 -2.94
C ALA A 11 -5.96 0.28 -2.45
N ILE A 12 -5.08 -0.54 -1.88
CA ILE A 12 -3.73 -0.15 -1.45
C ILE A 12 -2.89 0.30 -2.65
N ASN A 13 -2.97 -0.43 -3.78
CA ASN A 13 -2.27 -0.07 -4.99
C ASN A 13 -2.71 1.30 -5.52
N GLU A 14 -4.01 1.56 -5.50
CA GLU A 14 -4.58 2.84 -5.91
C GLU A 14 -4.13 3.98 -4.97
N ALA A 15 -4.16 3.75 -3.65
CA ALA A 15 -3.66 4.72 -2.67
C ALA A 15 -2.18 5.06 -2.90
N ALA A 16 -1.36 4.04 -3.20
CA ALA A 16 0.05 4.25 -3.52
C ALA A 16 0.23 5.10 -4.78
N TRP A 17 -0.57 4.84 -5.82
CA TRP A 17 -0.59 5.65 -7.04
C TRP A 17 -1.01 7.10 -6.77
N ILE A 18 -2.08 7.34 -6.01
CA ILE A 18 -2.56 8.68 -5.63
C ILE A 18 -1.44 9.49 -4.97
N ILE A 19 -0.72 8.87 -4.04
CA ILE A 19 0.38 9.50 -3.29
C ILE A 19 1.57 9.78 -4.22
N ARG A 20 2.01 8.79 -5.00
CA ARG A 20 3.18 8.92 -5.89
C ARG A 20 2.98 9.97 -6.97
N ASN A 21 1.76 10.11 -7.49
CA ASN A 21 1.43 11.13 -8.49
C ASN A 21 1.08 12.50 -7.89
N GLY A 22 1.19 12.66 -6.56
CA GLY A 22 0.97 13.93 -5.88
C GLY A 22 -0.48 14.42 -5.91
N VAL A 23 -1.45 13.53 -6.14
CA VAL A 23 -2.88 13.86 -6.16
C VAL A 23 -3.37 14.24 -4.76
N ALA A 24 -2.86 13.54 -3.74
CA ALA A 24 -3.06 13.86 -2.34
C ALA A 24 -1.82 13.46 -1.53
N THR A 25 -1.63 14.08 -0.38
CA THR A 25 -0.54 13.71 0.52
C THR A 25 -0.82 12.34 1.16
N ARG A 26 0.24 11.64 1.60
CA ARG A 26 0.09 10.39 2.37
C ARG A 26 -0.84 10.58 3.57
N GLU A 27 -0.66 11.67 4.29
CA GLU A 27 -1.42 11.97 5.51
C GLU A 27 -2.91 12.19 5.20
N ASP A 28 -3.24 12.92 4.12
CA ASP A 28 -4.63 13.12 3.71
C ASP A 28 -5.29 11.82 3.28
N VAL A 29 -4.58 10.97 2.52
CA VAL A 29 -5.10 9.66 2.10
C VAL A 29 -5.40 8.79 3.31
N GLU A 30 -4.46 8.63 4.24
CA GLU A 30 -4.66 7.81 5.45
C GLU A 30 -5.80 8.37 6.33
N LYS A 31 -5.82 9.69 6.57
CA LYS A 31 -6.89 10.33 7.37
C LYS A 31 -8.26 10.20 6.73
N SER A 32 -8.35 10.32 5.40
CA SER A 32 -9.63 10.20 4.70
C SER A 32 -10.27 8.82 4.88
N MET A 33 -9.46 7.76 4.95
CA MET A 33 -9.97 6.40 5.19
C MET A 33 -10.58 6.28 6.59
N ILE A 34 -9.95 6.91 7.57
CA ILE A 34 -10.45 6.89 8.95
C ILE A 34 -11.70 7.78 9.09
N MET A 35 -11.64 9.02 8.60
CA MET A 35 -12.67 10.02 8.86
C MET A 35 -13.88 9.93 7.92
N ALA A 36 -13.65 9.67 6.63
CA ALA A 36 -14.71 9.66 5.64
C ALA A 36 -15.26 8.24 5.42
N MET A 37 -14.38 7.23 5.36
CA MET A 37 -14.78 5.85 5.11
C MET A 37 -15.07 5.07 6.40
N ASN A 38 -14.78 5.64 7.58
CA ASN A 38 -14.92 5.00 8.89
C ASN A 38 -14.13 3.69 9.01
N TRP A 39 -12.95 3.64 8.41
CA TRP A 39 -12.02 2.51 8.55
C TRP A 39 -11.21 2.65 9.85
N PRO A 40 -10.81 1.53 10.47
CA PRO A 40 -10.03 1.58 11.71
C PRO A 40 -8.62 2.16 11.51
N GLU A 41 -8.08 2.08 10.30
CA GLU A 41 -6.74 2.56 9.93
C GLU A 41 -6.71 2.88 8.43
N GLY A 42 -5.66 3.57 7.98
CA GLY A 42 -5.45 3.90 6.57
C GLY A 42 -4.96 2.71 5.73
N LEU A 43 -4.91 2.91 4.41
CA LEU A 43 -4.61 1.84 3.45
C LEU A 43 -3.14 1.42 3.49
N LEU A 44 -2.19 2.37 3.56
CA LEU A 44 -0.77 2.04 3.69
C LEU A 44 -0.46 1.47 5.09
N SER A 45 -1.12 1.97 6.15
CA SER A 45 -1.04 1.36 7.49
C SER A 45 -1.53 -0.09 7.48
N THR A 46 -2.63 -0.36 6.76
CA THR A 46 -3.14 -1.72 6.54
C THR A 46 -2.10 -2.58 5.79
N ALA A 47 -1.48 -2.04 4.74
CA ALA A 47 -0.45 -2.72 3.96
C ALA A 47 0.76 -3.13 4.81
N ASP A 48 1.21 -2.22 5.67
CA ASP A 48 2.28 -2.46 6.65
C ASP A 48 1.93 -3.59 7.61
N ARG A 49 0.72 -3.56 8.18
CA ARG A 49 0.27 -4.55 9.15
C ARG A 49 0.14 -5.94 8.54
N TYR A 50 -0.37 -6.05 7.31
CA TYR A 50 -0.45 -7.33 6.60
C TYR A 50 0.89 -7.77 6.00
N GLY A 51 1.79 -6.82 5.73
CA GLY A 51 3.05 -7.04 5.03
C GLY A 51 2.96 -6.68 3.56
N ILE A 52 3.75 -5.67 3.15
CA ILE A 52 3.78 -5.13 1.78
C ILE A 52 4.10 -6.23 0.75
N GLY A 53 4.98 -7.17 1.08
CA GLY A 53 5.30 -8.31 0.20
C GLY A 53 4.09 -9.20 -0.13
N ILE A 54 3.15 -9.37 0.82
CA ILE A 54 1.91 -10.11 0.59
C ILE A 54 0.98 -9.34 -0.34
N ILE A 55 0.91 -8.01 -0.20
CA ILE A 55 0.13 -7.14 -1.09
C ILE A 55 0.66 -7.21 -2.52
N ILE A 56 1.97 -7.02 -2.71
CA ILE A 56 2.63 -7.09 -4.03
C ILE A 56 2.44 -8.47 -4.65
N SER A 57 2.59 -9.54 -3.87
CA SER A 57 2.38 -10.91 -4.37
C SER A 57 0.93 -11.13 -4.85
N ASN A 58 -0.06 -10.59 -4.12
CA ASN A 58 -1.47 -10.66 -4.54
C ASN A 58 -1.72 -9.89 -5.83
N LEU A 59 -1.14 -8.70 -5.96
CA LEU A 59 -1.23 -7.85 -7.16
C LEU A 59 -0.64 -8.55 -8.39
N ASN A 60 0.57 -9.09 -8.28
CA ASN A 60 1.21 -9.83 -9.37
C ASN A 60 0.38 -11.04 -9.81
N ARG A 61 -0.08 -11.86 -8.87
CA ARG A 61 -0.97 -12.98 -9.18
C ARG A 61 -2.24 -12.50 -9.89
N ARG A 62 -2.80 -11.36 -9.47
CA ARG A 62 -4.00 -10.81 -10.09
C ARG A 62 -3.77 -10.32 -11.50
N TYR A 63 -2.62 -9.70 -11.74
CA TYR A 63 -2.16 -9.31 -13.05
C TYR A 63 -1.98 -10.53 -13.96
N GLU A 64 -1.30 -11.58 -13.50
CA GLU A 64 -1.15 -12.84 -14.25
C GLU A 64 -2.50 -13.45 -14.64
N GLU A 65 -3.48 -13.43 -13.72
CA GLU A 65 -4.80 -14.03 -13.93
C GLU A 65 -5.77 -13.16 -14.78
N THR A 66 -5.52 -11.86 -14.95
CA THR A 66 -6.46 -10.95 -15.67
C THR A 66 -5.84 -10.17 -16.82
N ASN A 67 -4.53 -9.99 -16.81
CA ASN A 67 -3.77 -9.07 -17.65
C ASN A 67 -4.24 -7.60 -17.55
N GLU A 68 -4.89 -7.21 -16.44
CA GLU A 68 -5.36 -5.84 -16.22
C GLU A 68 -4.29 -4.98 -15.52
N SER A 69 -3.87 -3.88 -16.14
CA SER A 69 -2.80 -3.01 -15.65
C SER A 69 -3.01 -2.42 -14.25
N ARG A 70 -4.27 -2.29 -13.79
CA ARG A 70 -4.59 -1.83 -12.42
C ARG A 70 -4.04 -2.74 -11.31
N TYR A 71 -3.66 -3.96 -11.65
CA TYR A 71 -3.05 -4.92 -10.73
C TYR A 71 -1.52 -4.94 -10.80
N ILE A 72 -0.88 -4.13 -11.64
CA ILE A 72 0.58 -3.97 -11.61
C ILE A 72 0.93 -3.22 -10.31
N PRO A 73 1.83 -3.74 -9.46
CA PRO A 73 2.25 -3.06 -8.24
C PRO A 73 2.80 -1.66 -8.52
N ASP A 74 2.31 -0.66 -7.79
CA ASP A 74 2.81 0.70 -7.92
C ASP A 74 4.26 0.79 -7.38
N PRO A 75 5.15 1.54 -8.05
CA PRO A 75 6.55 1.69 -7.63
C PRO A 75 6.73 2.13 -6.18
N LEU A 76 5.79 2.89 -5.61
CA LEU A 76 5.88 3.29 -4.20
C LEU A 76 5.85 2.07 -3.26
N LEU A 77 5.02 1.06 -3.55
CA LEU A 77 4.96 -0.16 -2.73
C LEU A 77 6.25 -0.97 -2.85
N GLU A 78 6.82 -1.06 -4.05
CA GLU A 78 8.10 -1.74 -4.25
C GLU A 78 9.24 -1.05 -3.52
N ASP A 79 9.29 0.29 -3.56
CA ASP A 79 10.31 1.07 -2.89
C ASP A 79 10.18 0.96 -1.37
N MET A 80 8.96 0.98 -0.84
CA MET A 80 8.71 0.76 0.58
C MET A 80 9.19 -0.64 1.00
N LEU A 81 8.92 -1.67 0.21
CA LEU A 81 9.39 -3.03 0.49
C LEU A 81 10.92 -3.12 0.46
N LYS A 82 11.57 -2.56 -0.57
CA LYS A 82 13.04 -2.58 -0.74
C LYS A 82 13.77 -1.87 0.39
N ARG A 83 13.23 -0.73 0.85
CA ARG A 83 13.82 0.08 1.93
C ARG A 83 13.42 -0.41 3.32
N GLY A 84 12.53 -1.40 3.41
CA GLY A 84 11.93 -1.83 4.67
C GLY A 84 11.21 -0.71 5.40
N GLN A 85 10.60 0.22 4.64
CA GLN A 85 9.86 1.35 5.18
C GLN A 85 8.55 0.89 5.81
N SER A 86 8.17 1.54 6.91
CA SER A 86 6.95 1.30 7.64
C SER A 86 6.30 2.63 8.03
N VAL A 87 5.10 2.85 7.50
CA VAL A 87 4.18 3.91 7.94
C VAL A 87 3.90 3.82 9.45
N LEU A 88 3.79 2.61 9.99
CA LEU A 88 3.55 2.40 11.43
C LEU A 88 4.79 2.68 12.30
N ASN A 89 6.01 2.63 11.74
CA ASN A 89 7.25 2.79 12.50
C ASN A 89 8.25 3.74 11.80
N PRO A 90 7.98 5.07 11.78
CA PRO A 90 8.82 6.03 11.06
C PRO A 90 10.29 6.09 11.55
N GLU A 91 10.54 5.78 12.82
CA GLU A 91 11.90 5.73 13.38
C GLU A 91 12.75 4.62 12.73
N LYS A 92 12.12 3.49 12.37
CA LYS A 92 12.78 2.39 11.68
C LYS A 92 13.22 2.80 10.27
N ASP A 93 12.43 3.64 9.62
CA ASP A 93 12.72 4.15 8.27
C ASP A 93 13.96 5.05 8.29
N PHE A 94 14.07 5.90 9.32
CA PHE A 94 15.25 6.75 9.52
C PHE A 94 16.52 5.92 9.68
N LEU A 95 16.48 4.86 10.50
CA LEU A 95 17.62 3.96 10.71
C LEU A 95 17.99 3.17 9.45
N ASN A 96 16.99 2.72 8.68
CA ASN A 96 17.23 2.02 7.42
C ASN A 96 17.80 2.93 6.33
N GLY A 97 17.50 4.23 6.37
CA GLY A 97 18.02 5.22 5.43
C GLY A 97 19.46 5.68 5.70
N MET A 98 20.05 5.31 6.84
CA MET A 98 21.45 5.61 7.20
C MET A 98 22.46 4.54 6.76
N ARG A 99 21.99 3.44 6.18
CA ARG A 99 22.82 2.28 5.79
C ARG A 99 23.15 2.26 4.30
#